data_AF-A0A9W9UPY6-F1
#
_entry.id   AF-A0A9W9UPY6-F1
#
_cell.length_a   1.000
_cell.length_b   1.000
_cell.length_c   1.000
_cell.angle_alpha   90.00
_cell.angle_beta   90.00
_cell.angle_gamma   90.00
#
_symmetry.space_group_name_H-M   'P 1'
#
loop_
_entity.id
_entity.type
_entity.pdbx_description
1 polymer ?
#
loop_
_entity_poly.entity_id
_entity_poly.type
_entity_poly.pdbx_seq_one_letter_code
_entity_poly.pdbx_strand_id
1 'polypeptide(L)'
;MTPPEEDPLNLKQFKTTIIEQKNQWIPFSGDEKISGFYKQQNEMIEGFLSSGDEERLKAEDEAQNGGKVKLAVRASFVVNFCLFIIQLYAAVSTGSLALFATAADAFMDLVSSIVMLVTSRMSSRPKPYKYPVGRRRVETMGVIMFCALMTIVAVELIIESAKSLAAGETESKQLALVPLICVGVAIFSKFVMFLYCFGLRRYPAAHVFYIDHRNDLAVNGFGLIMAIIGDRFVWYLDPIGACCIALLILFSWASTAFENMWLIVGKCAPREFVNKCIYVTLTHDQRIQKVDTCRAYHSGQQLYVEVDIVMDPETKLRESHDVSQELQRKLEGLADVERAFVHVDYDYEHDVNEEHRPLYEIGGPGHSIRALLKRLFAKTKQRDADEATV
;
A
#
# COMPACT_ATOMS: atom_id res chain seq x y z
N MET A 1 43.29 2.13 5.65
CA MET A 1 42.71 1.74 6.95
C MET A 1 41.41 1.05 6.64
N THR A 2 41.35 -0.26 6.85
CA THR A 2 40.14 -1.08 6.69
C THR A 2 39.03 -0.52 7.59
N PRO A 3 37.80 -0.32 7.10
CA PRO A 3 36.69 0.01 8.00
C PRO A 3 36.57 -1.14 9.02
N PRO A 4 36.30 -0.85 10.31
CA PRO A 4 36.19 -1.89 11.33
C PRO A 4 35.02 -2.81 10.97
N GLU A 5 35.16 -4.11 11.24
CA GLU A 5 34.15 -5.14 11.00
C GLU A 5 32.75 -4.64 11.41
N GLU A 6 31.86 -4.49 10.42
CA GLU A 6 30.49 -3.99 10.54
C GLU A 6 29.58 -4.97 11.31
N ASP A 7 29.86 -5.18 12.60
CA ASP A 7 28.99 -5.97 13.48
C ASP A 7 29.18 -5.63 14.98
N PRO A 8 28.79 -4.42 15.42
CA PRO A 8 29.03 -3.97 16.79
C PRO A 8 28.30 -4.78 17.86
N LEU A 9 27.24 -5.51 17.51
CA LEU A 9 26.48 -6.36 18.44
C LEU A 9 26.78 -7.86 18.27
N ASN A 10 27.83 -8.22 17.50
CA ASN A 10 28.20 -9.60 17.18
C ASN A 10 27.01 -10.44 16.69
N LEU A 11 26.12 -9.88 15.86
CA LEU A 11 24.95 -10.56 15.32
C LEU A 11 25.32 -11.68 14.33
N LYS A 12 26.47 -11.57 13.65
CA LYS A 12 26.96 -12.55 12.68
C LYS A 12 27.16 -13.93 13.31
N GLN A 13 27.54 -14.00 14.59
CA GLN A 13 27.74 -15.28 15.29
C GLN A 13 26.41 -16.03 15.54
N PHE A 14 25.28 -15.33 15.51
CA PHE A 14 23.95 -15.91 15.71
C PHE A 14 23.29 -16.37 14.40
N LYS A 15 23.91 -16.07 13.24
CA LYS A 15 23.45 -16.63 11.96
C LYS A 15 23.60 -18.14 12.00
N THR A 16 22.49 -18.86 11.86
CA THR A 16 22.47 -20.32 11.95
C THR A 16 22.00 -20.91 10.63
N THR A 17 22.79 -21.75 9.98
CA THR A 17 22.32 -22.44 8.76
C THR A 17 21.55 -23.71 9.09
N ILE A 18 20.61 -24.08 8.21
CA ILE A 18 19.87 -25.35 8.32
C ILE A 18 20.82 -26.57 8.31
N ILE A 19 21.98 -26.44 7.64
CA ILE A 19 23.00 -27.49 7.56
C ILE A 19 23.75 -27.63 8.88
N GLU A 20 24.10 -26.53 9.55
CA GLU A 20 24.75 -26.58 10.87
C GLU A 20 23.84 -27.24 11.91
N GLN A 21 22.53 -26.97 11.90
CA GLN A 21 21.60 -27.65 12.80
C GLN A 21 21.55 -29.17 12.60
N LYS A 22 21.64 -29.67 11.36
CA LYS A 22 21.71 -31.12 11.12
C LYS A 22 22.87 -31.79 11.85
N ASN A 23 23.95 -31.04 12.10
CA ASN A 23 25.16 -31.56 12.73
C ASN A 23 25.19 -31.37 14.26
N GLN A 24 24.28 -30.59 14.84
CA GLN A 24 24.51 -29.93 16.13
C GLN A 24 23.38 -30.13 17.16
N TRP A 25 22.86 -31.35 17.37
CA TRP A 25 22.11 -31.78 18.59
C TRP A 25 20.58 -31.98 18.56
N ILE A 26 19.90 -32.19 17.42
CA ILE A 26 18.47 -32.58 17.49
C ILE A 26 18.17 -33.83 16.64
N PRO A 27 17.99 -35.01 17.25
CA PRO A 27 17.29 -36.09 16.60
C PRO A 27 15.79 -35.80 16.74
N PHE A 28 15.16 -35.25 15.71
CA PHE A 28 13.82 -35.60 15.21
C PHE A 28 13.25 -34.51 14.30
N SER A 29 12.67 -34.99 13.19
CA SER A 29 11.50 -34.43 12.51
C SER A 29 11.65 -33.10 11.79
N GLY A 30 11.43 -33.12 10.46
CA GLY A 30 11.33 -31.95 9.58
C GLY A 30 10.14 -31.04 9.91
N ASP A 31 10.23 -30.32 11.03
CA ASP A 31 9.25 -29.33 11.44
C ASP A 31 9.51 -28.03 10.64
N GLU A 32 8.76 -27.84 9.56
CA GLU A 32 8.84 -26.64 8.70
C GLU A 32 8.78 -25.33 9.51
N LYS A 33 8.13 -25.34 10.67
CA LYS A 33 8.02 -24.20 11.58
C LYS A 33 9.36 -23.76 12.15
N ILE A 34 10.22 -24.70 12.55
CA ILE A 34 11.53 -24.39 13.14
C ILE A 34 12.47 -23.84 12.05
N SER A 35 12.48 -24.50 10.89
CA SER A 35 13.22 -24.02 9.71
C SER A 35 12.79 -22.61 9.30
N GLY A 36 11.47 -22.36 9.26
CA GLY A 36 10.90 -21.05 8.98
C GLY A 36 11.32 -19.98 10.00
N PHE A 37 11.33 -20.30 11.29
CA PHE A 37 11.76 -19.38 12.35
C PHE A 37 13.23 -18.96 12.20
N TYR A 38 14.16 -19.90 12.00
CA TYR A 38 15.58 -19.55 11.80
C TYR A 38 15.83 -18.81 10.49
N LYS A 39 15.08 -19.16 9.42
CA LYS A 39 15.13 -18.41 8.18
C LYS A 39 14.72 -16.95 8.40
N GLN A 40 13.60 -16.72 9.10
CA GLN A 40 13.13 -15.37 9.43
C GLN A 40 14.12 -14.61 10.32
N GLN A 41 14.75 -15.27 11.30
CA GLN A 41 15.79 -14.65 12.13
C GLN A 41 17.04 -14.28 11.31
N ASN A 42 17.52 -15.16 10.43
CA ASN A 42 18.67 -14.87 9.59
C ASN A 42 18.39 -13.71 8.63
N GLU A 43 17.19 -13.67 8.04
CA GLU A 43 16.72 -12.55 7.20
C GLU A 43 16.70 -11.23 8.01
N MET A 44 16.25 -11.27 9.27
CA MET A 44 16.28 -10.10 10.16
C MET A 44 17.71 -9.63 10.47
N ILE A 45 18.60 -10.55 10.84
CA ILE A 45 20.02 -10.24 11.13
C ILE A 45 20.69 -9.67 9.88
N GLU A 46 20.44 -10.26 8.72
CA GLU A 46 20.96 -9.75 7.45
C GLU A 46 20.42 -8.36 7.13
N GLY A 47 19.14 -8.10 7.40
CA GLY A 47 18.55 -6.77 7.30
C GLY A 47 19.22 -5.74 8.22
N PHE A 48 19.59 -6.11 9.44
CA PHE A 48 20.28 -5.21 10.37
C PHE A 48 21.70 -4.89 9.89
N LEU A 49 22.45 -5.91 9.49
CA LEU A 49 23.84 -5.78 9.04
C LEU A 49 23.95 -5.05 7.69
N SER A 50 22.97 -5.18 6.80
CA SER A 50 22.97 -4.52 5.47
C SER A 50 22.43 -3.09 5.49
N SER A 51 22.01 -2.57 6.65
CA SER A 51 21.38 -1.25 6.78
C SER A 51 22.20 -0.08 6.22
N GLY A 52 23.54 -0.15 6.27
CA GLY A 52 24.43 0.91 5.75
C GLY A 52 24.52 0.99 4.22
N ASP A 53 24.21 -0.10 3.51
CA ASP A 53 24.34 -0.19 2.05
C ASP A 53 23.01 0.06 1.32
N GLU A 54 21.89 0.22 2.03
CA GLU A 54 20.54 0.29 1.41
C GLU A 54 20.36 1.49 0.49
N GLU A 55 20.83 2.67 0.88
CA GLU A 55 20.75 3.86 0.04
C GLU A 55 21.51 3.66 -1.27
N ARG A 56 22.72 3.06 -1.18
CA ARG A 56 23.55 2.74 -2.35
C ARG A 56 22.85 1.74 -3.25
N LEU A 57 22.34 0.64 -2.69
CA LEU A 57 21.62 -0.39 -3.43
C LEU A 57 20.36 0.17 -4.10
N LYS A 58 19.63 1.06 -3.43
CA LYS A 58 18.45 1.74 -3.97
C LYS A 58 18.82 2.69 -5.12
N ALA A 59 19.92 3.44 -4.99
CA ALA A 59 20.41 4.31 -6.05
C ALA A 59 20.90 3.52 -7.28
N GLU A 60 21.59 2.39 -7.07
CA GLU A 60 22.00 1.48 -8.13
C GLU A 60 20.79 0.85 -8.83
N ASP A 61 19.79 0.41 -8.06
CA ASP A 61 18.55 -0.15 -8.60
C ASP A 61 17.75 0.90 -9.40
N GLU A 62 17.64 2.13 -8.90
CA GLU A 62 16.99 3.22 -9.63
C GLU A 62 17.76 3.59 -10.92
N ALA A 63 19.09 3.56 -10.90
CA ALA A 63 19.91 3.78 -12.08
C ALA A 63 19.72 2.69 -13.14
N GLN A 64 19.62 1.42 -12.72
CA GLN A 64 19.46 0.28 -13.64
C GLN A 64 18.03 0.10 -14.15
N ASN A 65 17.03 0.27 -13.27
CA ASN A 65 15.64 -0.12 -13.53
C ASN A 65 14.67 1.07 -13.62
N GLY A 66 15.05 2.26 -13.14
CA GLY A 66 14.19 3.44 -13.19
C GLY A 66 13.76 3.84 -14.61
N GLY A 67 14.62 3.62 -15.60
CA GLY A 67 14.27 3.78 -17.02
C GLY A 67 13.20 2.80 -17.49
N LYS A 68 13.29 1.53 -17.08
CA LYS A 68 12.33 0.46 -17.41
C LYS A 68 10.97 0.73 -16.76
N VAL A 69 10.95 1.19 -15.51
CA VAL A 69 9.71 1.57 -14.80
C VAL A 69 9.02 2.73 -15.50
N LYS A 70 9.76 3.78 -15.87
CA LYS A 70 9.22 4.92 -16.64
C LYS A 70 8.69 4.48 -18.00
N LEU A 71 9.37 3.53 -18.66
CA LEU A 71 8.91 2.94 -19.91
C LEU A 71 7.62 2.15 -19.70
N ALA A 72 7.51 1.33 -18.66
CA ALA A 72 6.31 0.53 -18.35
C ALA A 72 5.07 1.40 -18.14
N VAL A 73 5.22 2.47 -17.35
CA VAL A 73 4.15 3.42 -17.08
C VAL A 73 3.72 4.15 -18.35
N ARG A 74 4.67 4.62 -19.17
CA ARG A 74 4.36 5.31 -20.44
C ARG A 74 3.77 4.36 -21.49
N ALA A 75 4.30 3.15 -21.61
CA ALA A 75 3.82 2.14 -22.53
C ALA A 75 2.39 1.72 -22.18
N SER A 76 2.10 1.48 -20.90
CA SER A 76 0.74 1.17 -20.42
C SER A 76 -0.24 2.27 -20.80
N PHE A 77 0.14 3.54 -20.60
CA PHE A 77 -0.69 4.67 -21.01
C PHE A 77 -0.93 4.72 -22.52
N VAL A 78 0.13 4.57 -23.33
CA VAL A 78 0.02 4.59 -24.80
C VAL A 78 -0.87 3.44 -25.29
N VAL A 79 -0.74 2.25 -24.71
CA VAL A 79 -1.59 1.10 -25.03
C VAL A 79 -3.04 1.38 -24.68
N ASN A 80 -3.33 1.85 -23.47
CA ASN A 80 -4.71 2.20 -23.06
C ASN A 80 -5.30 3.29 -23.97
N PHE A 81 -4.50 4.29 -24.37
CA PHE A 81 -4.92 5.32 -25.33
C PHE A 81 -5.24 4.74 -26.72
N CYS A 82 -4.36 3.90 -27.26
CA CYS A 82 -4.58 3.26 -28.55
C CYS A 82 -5.82 2.34 -28.54
N LEU A 83 -6.02 1.58 -27.46
CA LEU A 83 -7.18 0.70 -27.29
C LEU A 83 -8.48 1.50 -27.27
N PHE A 84 -8.51 2.62 -26.53
CA PHE A 84 -9.66 3.52 -26.53
C PHE A 84 -10.01 4.04 -27.93
N ILE A 85 -9.02 4.51 -28.70
CA ILE A 85 -9.25 5.02 -30.06
C ILE A 85 -9.79 3.91 -30.99
N ILE A 86 -9.21 2.70 -30.93
CA ILE A 86 -9.64 1.57 -31.76
C ILE A 86 -11.08 1.18 -31.41
N GLN A 87 -11.41 1.06 -30.14
CA GLN A 87 -12.74 0.65 -29.70
C GLN A 87 -13.79 1.74 -29.95
N LEU A 88 -13.45 3.01 -29.75
CA LEU A 88 -14.32 4.13 -30.09
C LEU A 88 -14.62 4.17 -31.60
N TYR A 89 -13.59 3.98 -32.44
CA TYR A 89 -13.78 3.90 -33.89
C TYR A 89 -14.67 2.71 -34.28
N ALA A 90 -14.45 1.54 -33.68
CA ALA A 90 -15.28 0.36 -33.90
C ALA A 90 -16.74 0.59 -33.46
N ALA A 91 -16.95 1.24 -32.31
CA ALA A 91 -18.28 1.57 -31.81
C ALA A 91 -19.04 2.51 -32.74
N VAL A 92 -18.40 3.60 -33.18
CA VAL A 92 -19.03 4.60 -34.05
C VAL A 92 -19.29 4.03 -35.45
N SER A 93 -18.33 3.30 -36.03
CA SER A 93 -18.47 2.74 -37.38
C SER A 93 -19.53 1.64 -37.48
N THR A 94 -19.65 0.81 -36.43
CA THR A 94 -20.62 -0.31 -36.41
C THR A 94 -21.99 0.11 -35.87
N GLY A 95 -22.07 1.21 -35.11
CA GLY A 95 -23.29 1.64 -34.42
C GLY A 95 -23.78 0.65 -33.35
N SER A 96 -22.90 -0.26 -32.90
CA SER A 96 -23.26 -1.34 -31.98
C SER A 96 -23.22 -0.88 -30.54
N LEU A 97 -24.33 -1.03 -29.81
CA LEU A 97 -24.44 -0.72 -28.38
C LEU A 97 -23.40 -1.49 -27.54
N ALA A 98 -23.13 -2.76 -27.89
CA ALA A 98 -22.13 -3.57 -27.21
C ALA A 98 -20.70 -3.01 -27.39
N LEU A 99 -20.39 -2.45 -28.57
CA LEU A 99 -19.09 -1.82 -28.79
C LEU A 99 -18.97 -0.48 -28.07
N PHE A 100 -20.07 0.27 -27.94
CA PHE A 100 -20.10 1.48 -27.11
C PHE A 100 -19.82 1.18 -25.64
N ALA A 101 -20.32 0.08 -25.09
CA ALA A 101 -19.99 -0.36 -23.74
C ALA A 101 -18.48 -0.65 -23.60
N THR A 102 -17.90 -1.45 -24.50
CA THR A 102 -16.44 -1.72 -24.47
C THR A 102 -15.60 -0.44 -24.63
N ALA A 103 -16.03 0.51 -25.47
CA ALA A 103 -15.34 1.78 -25.64
C ALA A 103 -15.44 2.69 -24.41
N ALA A 104 -16.54 2.62 -23.66
CA ALA A 104 -16.70 3.31 -22.38
C ALA A 104 -15.76 2.73 -21.31
N ASP A 105 -15.57 1.41 -21.30
CA ASP A 105 -14.59 0.77 -20.40
C ASP A 105 -13.16 1.22 -20.72
N ALA A 106 -12.74 1.17 -21.99
CA ALA A 106 -11.41 1.67 -22.37
C ALA A 106 -11.24 3.18 -22.16
N PHE A 107 -12.32 3.96 -22.18
CA PHE A 107 -12.28 5.36 -21.78
C PHE A 107 -11.97 5.50 -20.29
N MET A 108 -12.61 4.70 -19.44
CA MET A 108 -12.36 4.72 -18.00
C MET A 108 -10.92 4.29 -17.67
N ASP A 109 -10.38 3.28 -18.36
CA ASP A 109 -8.97 2.88 -18.27
C ASP A 109 -8.01 4.00 -18.69
N LEU A 110 -8.37 4.76 -19.72
CA LEU A 110 -7.58 5.90 -20.17
C LEU A 110 -7.60 7.01 -19.11
N VAL A 111 -8.78 7.37 -18.59
CA VAL A 111 -8.93 8.39 -17.55
C VAL A 111 -8.14 8.01 -16.30
N SER A 112 -8.25 6.76 -15.87
CA SER A 112 -7.55 6.23 -14.70
C SER A 112 -6.02 6.25 -14.90
N SER A 113 -5.54 5.94 -16.12
CA SER A 113 -4.13 6.07 -16.50
C SER A 113 -3.62 7.52 -16.50
N ILE A 114 -4.43 8.47 -16.96
CA ILE A 114 -4.12 9.91 -16.92
C ILE A 114 -3.97 10.36 -15.47
N VAL A 115 -4.91 9.98 -14.61
CA VAL A 115 -4.88 10.27 -13.18
C VAL A 115 -3.56 9.81 -12.56
N MET A 116 -3.18 8.56 -12.79
CA MET A 116 -1.93 7.98 -12.28
C MET A 116 -0.68 8.69 -12.80
N LEU A 117 -0.64 9.03 -14.10
CA LEU A 117 0.47 9.79 -14.68
C LEU A 117 0.61 11.19 -14.08
N VAL A 118 -0.51 11.89 -13.90
CA VAL A 118 -0.54 13.24 -13.34
C VAL A 118 -0.11 13.23 -11.88
N THR A 119 -0.63 12.30 -11.08
CA THR A 119 -0.32 12.20 -9.65
C THR A 119 1.13 11.78 -9.42
N SER A 120 1.64 10.81 -10.17
CA SER A 120 3.06 10.40 -10.13
C SER A 120 4.01 11.54 -10.55
N ARG A 121 3.65 12.28 -11.62
CA ARG A 121 4.44 13.46 -12.04
C ARG A 121 4.36 14.60 -11.03
N MET A 122 3.24 14.73 -10.33
CA MET A 122 3.05 15.73 -9.29
C MET A 122 3.83 15.38 -8.02
N SER A 123 3.88 14.09 -7.63
CA SER A 123 4.62 13.60 -6.46
C SER A 123 6.14 13.76 -6.65
N SER A 124 6.63 13.51 -7.86
CA SER A 124 8.05 13.59 -8.22
C SER A 124 8.64 15.01 -8.25
N ARG A 125 7.79 16.05 -8.21
CA ARG A 125 8.26 17.45 -8.30
C ARG A 125 8.26 18.10 -6.92
N PRO A 126 9.42 18.37 -6.29
CA PRO A 126 9.46 19.06 -5.01
C PRO A 126 8.96 20.51 -5.14
N LYS A 127 8.20 20.98 -4.14
CA LYS A 127 7.74 22.38 -4.02
C LYS A 127 7.82 22.79 -2.55
N PRO A 128 9.03 23.02 -2.01
CA PRO A 128 9.24 23.19 -0.57
C PRO A 128 8.42 24.32 0.05
N TYR A 129 8.25 25.45 -0.65
CA TYR A 129 7.47 26.59 -0.14
C TYR A 129 5.96 26.35 -0.01
N LYS A 130 5.40 25.40 -0.79
CA LYS A 130 3.97 25.08 -0.73
C LYS A 130 3.70 23.78 0.02
N TYR A 131 4.63 22.84 -0.08
CA TYR A 131 4.56 21.52 0.51
C TYR A 131 5.93 21.20 1.13
N PRO A 132 6.21 21.69 2.35
CA PRO A 132 7.51 21.54 3.00
C PRO A 132 7.84 20.07 3.31
N VAL A 133 6.80 19.28 3.58
CA VAL A 133 6.83 17.83 3.86
C VAL A 133 6.93 17.01 2.56
N GLY A 134 6.96 17.64 1.38
CA GLY A 134 6.96 16.97 0.10
C GLY A 134 5.56 16.66 -0.45
N ARG A 135 5.50 15.95 -1.58
CA ARG A 135 4.25 15.62 -2.29
C ARG A 135 4.05 14.12 -2.51
N ARG A 136 4.76 13.27 -1.79
CA ARG A 136 4.68 11.81 -1.96
C ARG A 136 3.28 11.26 -1.68
N ARG A 137 2.54 11.83 -0.72
CA ARG A 137 1.12 11.48 -0.43
C ARG A 137 0.17 11.66 -1.62
N VAL A 138 0.48 12.56 -2.56
CA VAL A 138 -0.34 12.80 -3.77
C VAL A 138 -0.44 11.53 -4.61
N GLU A 139 0.61 10.73 -4.65
CA GLU A 139 0.62 9.47 -5.40
C GLU A 139 -0.40 8.49 -4.82
N THR A 140 -0.39 8.31 -3.49
CA THR A 140 -1.38 7.50 -2.77
C THR A 140 -2.80 8.02 -2.96
N MET A 141 -3.02 9.34 -2.94
CA MET A 141 -4.33 9.92 -3.26
C MET A 141 -4.75 9.62 -4.71
N GLY A 142 -3.80 9.61 -5.65
CA GLY A 142 -4.02 9.21 -7.03
C GLY A 142 -4.48 7.76 -7.15
N VAL A 143 -3.84 6.85 -6.42
CA VAL A 143 -4.24 5.43 -6.37
C VAL A 143 -5.66 5.28 -5.79
N ILE A 144 -6.01 6.02 -4.73
CA ILE A 144 -7.37 5.98 -4.16
C ILE A 144 -8.40 6.47 -5.17
N MET A 145 -8.11 7.57 -5.88
CA MET A 145 -9.01 8.10 -6.91
C MET A 145 -9.16 7.13 -8.09
N PHE A 146 -8.06 6.49 -8.48
CA PHE A 146 -8.07 5.41 -9.48
C PHE A 146 -8.99 4.26 -9.03
N CYS A 147 -8.82 3.75 -7.80
CA CYS A 147 -9.66 2.67 -7.29
C CYS A 147 -11.13 3.07 -7.23
N ALA A 148 -11.45 4.31 -6.86
CA ALA A 148 -12.82 4.82 -6.85
C ALA A 148 -13.46 4.82 -8.25
N LEU A 149 -12.71 5.22 -9.29
CA LEU A 149 -13.19 5.15 -10.68
C LEU A 149 -13.44 3.71 -11.12
N MET A 150 -12.53 2.78 -10.84
CA MET A 150 -12.70 1.37 -11.21
C MET A 150 -13.83 0.69 -10.43
N THR A 151 -14.07 1.10 -9.18
CA THR A 151 -15.25 0.67 -8.40
C THR A 151 -16.54 1.11 -9.06
N ILE A 152 -16.62 2.32 -9.63
CA ILE A 152 -17.81 2.78 -10.36
C ILE A 152 -18.06 1.91 -11.60
N VAL A 153 -17.01 1.60 -12.37
CA VAL A 153 -17.08 0.69 -13.53
C VAL A 153 -17.57 -0.69 -13.12
N ALA A 154 -17.01 -1.26 -12.04
CA ALA A 154 -17.44 -2.56 -11.53
C ALA A 154 -18.92 -2.57 -11.09
N VAL A 155 -19.41 -1.50 -10.47
CA VAL A 155 -20.83 -1.36 -10.09
C VAL A 155 -21.72 -1.25 -11.32
N GLU A 156 -21.33 -0.48 -12.34
CA GLU A 156 -22.10 -0.38 -13.59
C GLU A 156 -22.19 -1.75 -14.28
N LEU A 157 -21.09 -2.52 -14.30
CA LEU A 157 -21.08 -3.87 -14.87
C LEU A 157 -21.99 -4.84 -14.12
N ILE A 158 -22.09 -4.73 -12.77
CA ILE A 158 -23.07 -5.48 -11.97
C ILE A 158 -24.51 -5.09 -12.38
N ILE A 159 -24.78 -3.78 -12.51
CA ILE A 159 -26.11 -3.28 -12.86
C ILE A 159 -26.51 -3.74 -14.25
N GLU A 160 -25.61 -3.67 -15.23
CA GLU A 160 -25.86 -4.12 -16.60
C GLU A 160 -26.07 -5.64 -16.67
N SER A 161 -25.24 -6.42 -15.96
CA SER A 161 -25.42 -7.87 -15.85
C SER A 161 -26.77 -8.25 -15.22
N ALA A 162 -27.18 -7.54 -14.16
CA ALA A 162 -28.46 -7.76 -13.50
C ALA A 162 -29.65 -7.37 -14.40
N LYS A 163 -29.55 -6.27 -15.16
CA LYS A 163 -30.54 -5.87 -16.16
C LYS A 163 -30.65 -6.91 -17.27
N SER A 164 -29.52 -7.43 -17.77
CA SER A 164 -29.50 -8.48 -18.79
C SER A 164 -30.15 -9.76 -18.29
N LEU A 165 -29.92 -10.14 -17.03
CA LEU A 165 -30.56 -11.30 -16.42
C LEU A 165 -32.08 -11.11 -16.24
N ALA A 166 -32.51 -9.89 -15.88
CA ALA A 166 -33.92 -9.55 -15.69
C ALA A 166 -34.69 -9.39 -17.01
N ALA A 167 -34.01 -8.98 -18.09
CA ALA A 167 -34.60 -8.82 -19.42
C ALA A 167 -34.94 -10.16 -20.10
N GLY A 168 -34.36 -11.27 -19.63
CA GLY A 168 -34.61 -12.60 -20.16
C GLY A 168 -33.78 -12.93 -21.41
N GLU A 169 -34.19 -13.97 -22.13
CA GLU A 169 -33.52 -14.43 -23.34
C GLU A 169 -33.69 -13.40 -24.47
N THR A 170 -32.69 -12.54 -24.65
CA THR A 170 -32.56 -11.72 -25.85
C THR A 170 -32.07 -12.60 -27.00
N GLU A 171 -32.67 -12.49 -28.19
CA GLU A 171 -32.09 -13.09 -29.41
C GLU A 171 -30.62 -12.69 -29.48
N SER A 172 -29.72 -13.67 -29.36
CA SER A 172 -28.30 -13.42 -29.44
C SER A 172 -28.05 -12.83 -30.83
N LYS A 173 -27.77 -11.52 -30.88
CA LYS A 173 -27.15 -10.95 -32.07
C LYS A 173 -25.88 -11.76 -32.23
N GLN A 174 -25.82 -12.58 -33.28
CA GLN A 174 -24.63 -13.36 -33.65
C GLN A 174 -23.40 -12.55 -33.29
N LEU A 175 -22.52 -13.14 -32.47
CA LEU A 175 -21.23 -12.55 -32.09
C LEU A 175 -20.58 -11.97 -33.35
N ALA A 176 -20.73 -10.67 -33.55
CA ALA A 176 -20.27 -10.07 -34.76
C ALA A 176 -18.74 -10.20 -34.74
N LEU A 177 -18.18 -10.67 -35.83
CA LEU A 177 -16.75 -10.99 -35.94
C LEU A 177 -15.88 -9.77 -35.57
N VAL A 178 -16.40 -8.56 -35.81
CA VAL A 178 -15.76 -7.28 -35.48
C VAL A 178 -15.57 -7.07 -33.95
N PRO A 179 -16.61 -7.09 -33.10
CA PRO A 179 -16.45 -7.08 -31.63
C PRO A 179 -15.49 -8.13 -31.09
N LEU A 180 -15.55 -9.36 -31.61
CA LEU A 180 -14.69 -10.44 -31.14
C LEU A 180 -13.20 -10.14 -31.43
N ILE A 181 -12.89 -9.62 -32.61
CA ILE A 181 -11.53 -9.19 -32.96
C ILE A 181 -11.10 -8.02 -32.06
N CYS A 182 -11.96 -7.01 -31.84
CA CYS A 182 -11.63 -5.86 -31.00
C CYS A 182 -11.31 -6.27 -29.56
N VAL A 183 -12.12 -7.15 -28.97
CA VAL A 183 -11.88 -7.70 -27.62
C VAL A 183 -10.60 -8.56 -27.61
N GLY A 184 -10.37 -9.37 -28.64
CA GLY A 184 -9.14 -10.18 -28.76
C GLY A 184 -7.87 -9.33 -28.83
N VAL A 185 -7.88 -8.23 -29.59
CA VAL A 185 -6.76 -7.26 -29.67
C VAL A 185 -6.52 -6.57 -28.33
N ALA A 186 -7.59 -6.22 -27.61
CA ALA A 186 -7.51 -5.61 -26.28
C ALA A 186 -6.90 -6.58 -25.26
N ILE A 187 -7.39 -7.82 -25.19
CA ILE A 187 -6.87 -8.89 -24.33
C ILE A 187 -5.39 -9.13 -24.63
N PHE A 188 -5.01 -9.26 -25.91
CA PHE A 188 -3.61 -9.49 -26.30
C PHE A 188 -2.71 -8.32 -25.87
N SER A 189 -3.13 -7.09 -26.11
CA SER A 189 -2.35 -5.89 -25.76
C SER A 189 -2.19 -5.76 -24.24
N LYS A 190 -3.26 -5.97 -23.47
CA LYS A 190 -3.23 -5.99 -22.00
C LYS A 190 -2.37 -7.15 -21.47
N PHE A 191 -2.40 -8.32 -22.10
CA PHE A 191 -1.55 -9.47 -21.71
C PHE A 191 -0.06 -9.16 -21.88
N VAL A 192 0.34 -8.55 -22.99
CA VAL A 192 1.74 -8.14 -23.20
C VAL A 192 2.17 -7.11 -22.14
N MET A 193 1.31 -6.15 -21.83
CA MET A 193 1.60 -5.16 -20.77
C MET A 193 1.62 -5.78 -19.38
N PHE A 194 0.76 -6.74 -19.10
CA PHE A 194 0.75 -7.52 -17.85
C PHE A 194 2.09 -8.23 -17.64
N LEU A 195 2.61 -8.94 -18.65
CA LEU A 195 3.91 -9.62 -18.56
C LEU A 195 5.06 -8.61 -18.34
N TYR A 196 5.01 -7.47 -19.02
CA TYR A 196 6.02 -6.43 -18.86
C TYR A 196 5.99 -5.82 -17.46
N CYS A 197 4.81 -5.49 -16.93
CA CYS A 197 4.64 -4.91 -15.60
C CYS A 197 4.88 -5.95 -14.49
N PHE A 198 4.63 -7.24 -14.74
CA PHE A 198 4.94 -8.32 -13.79
C PHE A 198 6.42 -8.37 -13.42
N GLY A 199 7.31 -8.19 -14.41
CA GLY A 199 8.76 -8.11 -14.16
C GLY A 199 9.20 -6.91 -13.32
N LEU A 200 8.35 -5.87 -13.23
CA LEU A 200 8.63 -4.61 -12.52
C LEU A 200 7.67 -4.39 -11.35
N ARG A 201 6.92 -5.42 -10.92
CA ARG A 201 5.89 -5.33 -9.87
C ARG A 201 6.40 -4.89 -8.50
N ARG A 202 7.72 -4.92 -8.29
CA ARG A 202 8.38 -4.44 -7.06
C ARG A 202 8.25 -2.91 -6.90
N TYR A 203 8.14 -2.18 -8.00
CA TYR A 203 8.05 -0.72 -7.97
C TYR A 203 6.60 -0.27 -7.82
N PRO A 204 6.27 0.61 -6.85
CA PRO A 204 4.88 1.03 -6.58
C PRO A 204 4.15 1.54 -7.83
N ALA A 205 4.81 2.40 -8.61
CA ALA A 205 4.24 2.97 -9.83
C ALA A 205 3.89 1.90 -10.89
N ALA A 206 4.74 0.89 -11.08
CA ALA A 206 4.47 -0.22 -12.01
C ALA A 206 3.51 -1.27 -11.42
N HIS A 207 3.48 -1.42 -10.10
CA HIS A 207 2.61 -2.34 -9.39
C HIS A 207 1.13 -2.03 -9.61
N VAL A 208 0.76 -0.75 -9.61
CA VAL A 208 -0.63 -0.34 -9.86
C VAL A 208 -1.08 -0.70 -11.28
N PHE A 209 -0.27 -0.39 -12.30
CA PHE A 209 -0.55 -0.81 -13.69
C PHE A 209 -0.55 -2.34 -13.84
N TYR A 210 0.29 -3.04 -13.09
CA TYR A 210 0.26 -4.51 -13.06
C TYR A 210 -1.08 -5.05 -12.53
N ILE A 211 -1.58 -4.50 -11.41
CA ILE A 211 -2.89 -4.91 -10.86
C ILE A 211 -4.00 -4.60 -11.87
N ASP A 212 -3.95 -3.42 -12.49
CA ASP A 212 -4.89 -2.98 -13.53
C ASP A 212 -4.96 -3.98 -14.69
N HIS A 213 -3.83 -4.18 -15.40
CA HIS A 213 -3.77 -5.12 -16.54
C HIS A 213 -4.13 -6.56 -16.16
N ARG A 214 -3.79 -6.99 -14.93
CA ARG A 214 -4.16 -8.32 -14.43
C ARG A 214 -5.67 -8.44 -14.26
N ASN A 215 -6.28 -7.44 -13.63
CA ASN A 215 -7.71 -7.43 -13.40
C ASN A 215 -8.44 -7.39 -14.74
N ASP A 216 -8.03 -6.52 -15.68
CA ASP A 216 -8.63 -6.43 -17.02
C ASP A 216 -8.52 -7.71 -17.82
N LEU A 217 -7.38 -8.41 -17.73
CA LEU A 217 -7.21 -9.71 -18.37
C LEU A 217 -8.16 -10.75 -17.77
N ALA A 218 -8.34 -10.74 -16.45
CA ALA A 218 -9.29 -11.62 -15.78
C ALA A 218 -10.74 -11.31 -16.18
N VAL A 219 -11.12 -10.02 -16.23
CA VAL A 219 -12.48 -9.59 -16.63
C VAL A 219 -12.76 -9.98 -18.06
N ASN A 220 -11.92 -9.51 -18.99
CA ASN A 220 -12.16 -9.67 -20.41
C ASN A 220 -12.00 -11.14 -20.84
N GLY A 221 -11.05 -11.86 -20.24
CA GLY A 221 -10.83 -13.27 -20.52
C GLY A 221 -11.99 -14.15 -20.05
N PHE A 222 -12.43 -14.00 -18.81
CA PHE A 222 -13.53 -14.80 -18.29
C PHE A 222 -14.89 -14.36 -18.84
N GLY A 223 -15.11 -13.06 -19.06
CA GLY A 223 -16.28 -12.56 -19.75
C GLY A 223 -16.39 -13.16 -21.16
N LEU A 224 -15.29 -13.21 -21.91
CA LEU A 224 -15.27 -13.87 -23.22
C LEU A 224 -15.56 -15.38 -23.12
N ILE A 225 -14.99 -16.08 -22.14
CA ILE A 225 -15.27 -17.50 -21.92
C ILE A 225 -16.76 -17.72 -21.60
N MET A 226 -17.33 -16.90 -20.72
CA MET A 226 -18.73 -17.01 -20.33
C MET A 226 -19.68 -16.63 -21.46
N ALA A 227 -19.34 -15.65 -22.30
CA ALA A 227 -20.10 -15.33 -23.51
C ALA A 227 -20.12 -16.50 -24.50
N ILE A 228 -18.97 -17.16 -24.72
CA ILE A 228 -18.89 -18.34 -25.62
C ILE A 228 -19.67 -19.54 -25.05
N ILE A 229 -19.57 -19.79 -23.74
CA ILE A 229 -20.31 -20.87 -23.08
C ILE A 229 -21.82 -20.56 -23.07
N GLY A 230 -22.17 -19.30 -22.81
CA GLY A 230 -23.55 -18.82 -22.77
C GLY A 230 -24.27 -18.96 -24.11
N ASP A 231 -23.58 -18.63 -25.20
CA ASP A 231 -24.08 -18.82 -26.58
C ASP A 231 -24.30 -20.31 -26.92
N ARG A 232 -23.46 -21.21 -26.40
CA ARG A 232 -23.50 -22.64 -26.77
C ARG A 232 -24.35 -23.54 -25.88
N PHE A 233 -24.51 -23.19 -24.60
CA PHE A 233 -25.17 -24.04 -23.62
C PHE A 233 -26.39 -23.38 -22.98
N VAL A 234 -26.24 -22.22 -22.33
CA VAL A 234 -27.34 -21.58 -21.59
C VAL A 234 -27.17 -20.06 -21.48
N TRP A 235 -28.17 -19.30 -21.94
CA TRP A 235 -28.10 -17.83 -22.07
C TRP A 235 -27.82 -17.09 -20.75
N TYR A 236 -28.27 -17.60 -19.60
CA TYR A 236 -28.08 -16.93 -18.31
C TYR A 236 -26.66 -17.07 -17.73
N LEU A 237 -25.81 -17.94 -18.29
CA LEU A 237 -24.46 -18.14 -17.77
C LEU A 237 -23.56 -16.91 -18.00
N ASP A 238 -23.76 -16.20 -19.10
CA ASP A 238 -23.01 -14.99 -19.43
C ASP A 238 -23.27 -13.85 -18.41
N PRO A 239 -24.51 -13.41 -18.14
CA PRO A 239 -24.77 -12.37 -17.15
C PRO A 239 -24.47 -12.80 -15.70
N ILE A 240 -24.62 -14.08 -15.35
CA ILE A 240 -24.21 -14.58 -14.01
C ILE A 240 -22.69 -14.55 -13.88
N GLY A 241 -21.96 -14.99 -14.91
CA GLY A 241 -20.51 -14.97 -14.94
C GLY A 241 -19.97 -13.54 -14.83
N ALA A 242 -20.50 -12.62 -15.64
CA ALA A 242 -20.15 -11.21 -15.60
C ALA A 242 -20.38 -10.61 -14.19
N CYS A 243 -21.53 -10.88 -13.57
CA CYS A 243 -21.84 -10.43 -12.21
C CYS A 243 -20.86 -10.99 -11.16
N CYS A 244 -20.55 -12.29 -11.20
CA CYS A 244 -19.60 -12.92 -10.28
C CYS A 244 -18.21 -12.28 -10.34
N ILE A 245 -17.72 -11.98 -11.55
CA ILE A 245 -16.43 -11.32 -11.72
C ILE A 245 -16.46 -9.86 -11.29
N ALA A 246 -17.54 -9.15 -11.62
CA ALA A 246 -17.72 -7.77 -11.21
C ALA A 246 -17.60 -7.61 -9.68
N LEU A 247 -18.17 -8.57 -8.92
CA LEU A 247 -18.06 -8.61 -7.46
C LEU A 247 -16.63 -8.85 -6.97
N LEU A 248 -15.87 -9.75 -7.63
CA LEU A 248 -14.47 -9.99 -7.28
C LEU A 248 -13.60 -8.74 -7.53
N ILE A 249 -13.82 -8.06 -8.65
CA ILE A 249 -13.12 -6.81 -8.99
C ILE A 249 -13.49 -5.71 -8.00
N LEU A 250 -14.78 -5.56 -7.71
CA LEU A 250 -15.29 -4.59 -6.74
C LEU A 250 -14.61 -4.77 -5.38
N PHE A 251 -14.54 -6.02 -4.90
CA PHE A 251 -13.85 -6.34 -3.66
C PHE A 251 -12.33 -6.04 -3.74
N SER A 252 -11.69 -6.41 -4.85
CA SER A 252 -10.25 -6.14 -5.06
C SER A 252 -9.95 -4.64 -4.99
N TRP A 253 -10.68 -3.80 -5.75
CA TRP A 253 -10.43 -2.36 -5.78
C TRP A 253 -10.83 -1.67 -4.47
N ALA A 254 -11.91 -2.12 -3.82
CA ALA A 254 -12.27 -1.63 -2.50
C ALA A 254 -11.16 -1.94 -1.48
N SER A 255 -10.63 -3.17 -1.44
CA SER A 255 -9.51 -3.55 -0.57
C SER A 255 -8.29 -2.67 -0.83
N THR A 256 -7.88 -2.52 -2.09
CA THR A 256 -6.75 -1.68 -2.47
C THR A 256 -6.95 -0.21 -2.07
N ALA A 257 -8.17 0.33 -2.20
CA ALA A 257 -8.48 1.68 -1.76
C ALA A 257 -8.33 1.84 -0.24
N PHE A 258 -8.85 0.88 0.55
CA PHE A 258 -8.73 0.90 2.02
C PHE A 258 -7.27 0.75 2.47
N GLU A 259 -6.49 -0.13 1.84
CA GLU A 259 -5.05 -0.28 2.12
C GLU A 259 -4.31 1.03 1.91
N ASN A 260 -4.55 1.72 0.77
CA ASN A 260 -3.93 3.01 0.49
C ASN A 260 -4.44 4.13 1.41
N MET A 261 -5.68 4.05 1.87
CA MET A 261 -6.22 4.98 2.86
C MET A 261 -5.46 4.87 4.19
N TRP A 262 -5.19 3.66 4.68
CA TRP A 262 -4.41 3.45 5.90
C TRP A 262 -2.98 4.01 5.80
N LEU A 263 -2.38 3.99 4.62
CA LEU A 263 -1.06 4.60 4.37
C LEU A 263 -1.07 6.14 4.50
N ILE A 264 -2.20 6.79 4.22
CA ILE A 264 -2.34 8.24 4.41
C ILE A 264 -2.62 8.58 5.89
N VAL A 265 -3.38 7.71 6.57
CA VAL A 265 -3.74 7.90 8.00
C VAL A 265 -2.52 7.84 8.92
N GLY A 266 -1.43 7.17 8.51
CA GLY A 266 -0.27 6.99 9.36
C GLY A 266 -0.19 5.61 9.99
N LYS A 267 -0.53 4.56 9.24
CA LYS A 267 -0.33 3.18 9.69
C LYS A 267 1.12 2.97 10.15
N CYS A 268 1.30 2.32 11.29
CA CYS A 268 2.61 1.98 11.83
C CYS A 268 3.38 1.03 10.87
N ALA A 269 4.69 1.22 10.80
CA ALA A 269 5.59 0.35 10.06
C ALA A 269 5.59 -1.08 10.63
N PRO A 270 5.99 -2.08 9.84
CA PRO A 270 6.23 -3.43 10.35
C PRO A 270 7.21 -3.42 11.53
N ARG A 271 7.01 -4.34 12.49
CA ARG A 271 7.83 -4.40 13.71
C ARG A 271 9.32 -4.62 13.39
N GLU A 272 9.59 -5.40 12.36
CA GLU A 272 10.94 -5.67 11.86
C GLU A 272 11.66 -4.38 11.46
N PHE A 273 10.95 -3.44 10.84
CA PHE A 273 11.49 -2.15 10.44
C PHE A 273 11.75 -1.25 11.65
N VAL A 274 10.85 -1.22 12.63
CA VAL A 274 11.05 -0.46 13.88
C VAL A 274 12.27 -0.99 14.64
N ASN A 275 12.40 -2.32 14.77
CA ASN A 275 13.56 -2.94 15.40
C ASN A 275 14.87 -2.60 14.68
N LYS A 276 14.83 -2.52 13.34
CA LYS A 276 15.98 -2.09 12.54
C LYS A 276 16.37 -0.64 12.83
N CYS A 277 15.40 0.27 12.93
CA CYS A 277 15.67 1.67 13.30
C CYS A 277 16.33 1.77 14.68
N ILE A 278 15.83 1.01 15.66
CA ILE A 278 16.41 0.93 17.00
C ILE A 278 17.84 0.40 16.95
N TYR A 279 18.09 -0.68 16.19
CA TYR A 279 19.44 -1.23 16.01
C TYR A 279 20.40 -0.20 15.40
N VAL A 280 19.99 0.48 14.33
CA VAL A 280 20.81 1.50 13.65
C VAL A 280 21.13 2.66 14.60
N THR A 281 20.17 3.02 15.44
CA THR A 281 20.30 4.09 16.44
C THR A 281 21.29 3.72 17.55
N LEU A 282 21.09 2.57 18.20
CA LEU A 282 21.95 2.10 19.29
C LEU A 282 23.40 1.84 18.86
N THR A 283 23.61 1.52 17.59
CA THR A 283 24.93 1.23 17.03
C THR A 283 25.61 2.44 16.38
N HIS A 284 24.96 3.61 16.42
CA HIS A 284 25.48 4.79 15.73
C HIS A 284 26.66 5.46 16.45
N ASP A 285 26.49 5.80 17.73
CA ASP A 285 27.50 6.49 18.55
C ASP A 285 27.40 6.03 20.01
N GLN A 286 28.53 5.90 20.70
CA GLN A 286 28.59 5.44 22.09
C GLN A 286 27.97 6.42 23.10
N ARG A 287 27.83 7.70 22.72
CA ARG A 287 27.20 8.74 23.55
C ARG A 287 25.68 8.55 23.67
N ILE A 288 25.08 7.77 22.78
CA ILE A 288 23.66 7.40 22.86
C ILE A 288 23.54 6.34 23.95
N GLN A 289 22.98 6.72 25.10
CA GLN A 289 22.87 5.83 26.25
C GLN A 289 21.65 4.91 26.12
N LYS A 290 20.53 5.46 25.63
CA LYS A 290 19.26 4.74 25.46
C LYS A 290 18.49 5.29 24.26
N VAL A 291 17.59 4.45 23.73
CA VAL A 291 16.49 4.89 22.87
C VAL A 291 15.25 4.87 23.74
N ASP A 292 14.62 6.03 23.92
CA ASP A 292 13.39 6.13 24.70
C ASP A 292 12.20 5.66 23.86
N THR A 293 11.91 6.42 22.80
CA THR A 293 10.79 6.16 21.90
C THR A 293 11.28 6.04 20.46
N CYS A 294 10.76 5.05 19.74
CA CYS A 294 11.00 4.87 18.31
C CYS A 294 9.68 4.59 17.61
N ARG A 295 9.23 5.54 16.78
CA ARG A 295 8.00 5.44 16.00
C ARG A 295 8.35 5.49 14.53
N ALA A 296 7.80 4.58 13.75
CA ALA A 296 7.87 4.65 12.30
C ALA A 296 6.46 4.47 11.73
N TYR A 297 6.01 5.41 10.91
CA TYR A 297 4.66 5.40 10.36
C TYR A 297 4.62 5.88 8.91
N HIS A 298 3.62 5.42 8.18
CA HIS A 298 3.47 5.73 6.77
C HIS A 298 3.02 7.18 6.53
N SER A 299 3.62 7.80 5.52
CA SER A 299 3.25 9.09 4.95
C SER A 299 3.01 8.87 3.46
N GLY A 300 1.89 8.22 3.12
CA GLY A 300 1.71 7.65 1.79
C GLY A 300 2.59 6.40 1.62
N GLN A 301 3.31 6.29 0.51
CA GLN A 301 4.13 5.09 0.22
C GLN A 301 5.45 5.02 1.01
N GLN A 302 5.90 6.14 1.59
CA GLN A 302 7.16 6.19 2.35
C GLN A 302 6.91 6.28 3.87
N LEU A 303 7.96 6.11 4.65
CA LEU A 303 7.95 6.12 6.11
C LEU A 303 8.53 7.41 6.68
N TYR A 304 7.91 7.87 7.76
CA TYR A 304 8.41 8.90 8.66
C TYR A 304 8.89 8.18 9.90
N VAL A 305 10.11 8.49 10.33
CA VAL A 305 10.73 7.88 11.50
C VAL A 305 10.97 8.97 12.54
N GLU A 306 10.50 8.74 13.75
CA GLU A 306 10.72 9.60 14.92
C GLU A 306 11.46 8.75 15.95
N VAL A 307 12.62 9.23 16.37
CA VAL A 307 13.46 8.54 17.36
C VAL A 307 13.89 9.53 18.42
N ASP A 308 13.62 9.19 19.66
CA ASP A 308 13.99 9.98 20.83
C ASP A 308 15.15 9.24 21.50
N ILE A 309 16.32 9.89 21.52
CA ILE A 309 17.56 9.34 22.06
C ILE A 309 17.96 10.04 23.34
N VAL A 310 18.48 9.27 24.29
CA VAL A 310 18.94 9.79 25.57
C VAL A 310 20.46 9.92 25.56
N MET A 311 20.93 11.13 25.85
CA MET A 311 22.35 11.47 25.94
C MET A 311 22.68 12.07 27.30
N ASP A 312 23.97 12.11 27.65
CA ASP A 312 24.42 12.69 28.92
C ASP A 312 24.09 14.20 28.99
N PRO A 313 23.50 14.71 30.10
CA PRO A 313 23.16 16.12 30.27
C PRO A 313 24.35 17.08 30.13
N GLU A 314 25.57 16.63 30.43
CA GLU A 314 26.80 17.42 30.34
C GLU A 314 27.38 17.45 28.91
N THR A 315 26.78 16.69 27.98
CA THR A 315 27.17 16.72 26.57
C THR A 315 26.91 18.11 26.00
N LYS A 316 27.95 18.72 25.43
CA LYS A 316 27.81 20.03 24.79
C LYS A 316 26.77 19.95 23.67
N LEU A 317 25.90 20.96 23.58
CA LEU A 317 24.87 21.08 22.54
C LEU A 317 25.40 20.86 21.12
N ARG A 318 26.62 21.33 20.83
CA ARG A 318 27.25 21.12 19.53
C ARG A 318 27.49 19.63 19.24
N GLU A 319 27.97 18.88 20.24
CA GLU A 319 28.27 17.46 20.08
C GLU A 319 27.00 16.62 20.00
N SER A 320 25.99 16.92 20.82
CA SER A 320 24.70 16.22 20.74
C SER A 320 23.98 16.50 19.42
N HIS A 321 24.05 17.74 18.91
CA HIS A 321 23.54 18.10 17.58
C HIS A 321 24.27 17.36 16.46
N ASP A 322 25.60 17.28 16.50
CA ASP A 322 26.37 16.63 15.43
C ASP A 322 26.05 15.12 15.37
N VAL A 323 25.93 14.46 16.53
CA VAL A 323 25.52 13.05 16.64
C VAL A 323 24.09 12.85 16.14
N SER A 324 23.13 13.68 16.57
CA SER A 324 21.73 13.53 16.14
C SER A 324 21.54 13.82 14.65
N GLN A 325 22.27 14.79 14.09
CA GLN A 325 22.23 15.15 12.68
C GLN A 325 22.87 14.07 11.77
N GLU A 326 23.89 13.37 12.26
CA GLU A 326 24.46 12.22 11.55
C GLU A 326 23.54 11.00 11.63
N LEU A 327 22.97 10.72 12.82
CA LEU A 327 21.96 9.67 12.99
C LEU A 327 20.75 9.89 12.08
N GLN A 328 20.25 11.13 12.01
CA GLN A 328 19.14 11.48 11.13
C GLN A 328 19.44 11.11 9.68
N ARG A 329 20.62 11.47 9.17
CA ARG A 329 21.05 11.13 7.81
C ARG A 329 21.14 9.62 7.60
N LYS A 330 21.65 8.90 8.61
CA LYS A 330 21.75 7.43 8.56
C LYS A 330 20.38 6.76 8.51
N LEU A 331 19.41 7.25 9.28
CA LEU A 331 18.02 6.75 9.25
C LEU A 331 17.30 7.13 7.95
N GLU A 332 17.53 8.34 7.41
CA GLU A 332 17.02 8.76 6.09
C GLU A 332 17.60 7.93 4.94
N GLY A 333 18.78 7.33 5.12
CA GLY A 333 19.39 6.40 4.16
C GLY A 333 18.77 4.98 4.16
N LEU A 334 17.93 4.64 5.15
CA LEU A 334 17.23 3.36 5.16
C LEU A 334 16.21 3.26 4.03
N ALA A 335 15.97 2.04 3.55
CA ALA A 335 14.95 1.79 2.56
C ALA A 335 13.58 2.34 3.02
N ASP A 336 12.87 2.97 2.08
CA ASP A 336 11.53 3.53 2.24
C ASP A 336 11.34 4.71 3.22
N VAL A 337 12.38 5.17 3.92
CA VAL A 337 12.32 6.39 4.74
C VAL A 337 12.31 7.63 3.85
N GLU A 338 11.35 8.54 4.06
CA GLU A 338 11.34 9.87 3.44
C GLU A 338 11.99 10.91 4.35
N ARG A 339 11.74 10.80 5.66
CA ARG A 339 12.25 11.73 6.66
C ARG A 339 12.44 11.03 7.99
N ALA A 340 13.52 11.38 8.68
CA ALA A 340 13.73 11.02 10.08
C ALA A 340 13.75 12.29 10.94
N PHE A 341 13.22 12.18 12.16
CA PHE A 341 13.30 13.17 13.22
C PHE A 341 14.02 12.50 14.39
N VAL A 342 15.11 13.11 14.83
CA VAL A 342 15.87 12.65 15.98
C VAL A 342 15.73 13.71 17.07
N HIS A 343 15.02 13.37 18.14
CA HIS A 343 15.00 14.19 19.34
C HIS A 343 16.10 13.72 20.30
N VAL A 344 16.71 14.67 21.02
CA VAL A 344 17.74 14.37 22.00
C VAL A 344 17.25 14.82 23.37
N ASP A 345 17.07 13.86 24.24
CA ASP A 345 16.69 14.06 25.62
C ASP A 345 17.82 13.72 26.57
N TYR A 346 17.69 14.24 27.79
CA TYR A 346 18.57 13.90 28.91
C TYR A 346 17.84 13.06 29.98
N ASP A 347 16.51 13.00 29.90
CA ASP A 347 15.63 12.29 30.84
C ASP A 347 14.93 11.13 30.13
N TYR A 348 14.60 10.08 30.86
CA TYR A 348 13.91 8.87 30.40
C TYR A 348 12.79 8.43 31.34
N GLU A 349 12.51 9.18 32.42
CA GLU A 349 11.47 8.83 33.41
C GLU A 349 10.08 9.40 33.05
N HIS A 350 9.94 10.08 31.91
CA HIS A 350 8.69 10.68 31.46
C HIS A 350 7.74 9.65 30.83
N ASP A 351 6.43 9.86 30.98
CA ASP A 351 5.42 9.03 30.30
C ASP A 351 5.26 9.51 28.85
N VAL A 352 5.57 8.63 27.90
CA VAL A 352 5.40 8.81 26.45
C VAL A 352 3.98 9.27 26.06
N ASN A 353 2.97 8.98 26.88
CA ASN A 353 1.58 9.40 26.66
C ASN A 353 1.27 10.83 27.15
N GLU A 354 2.21 11.48 27.83
CA GLU A 354 2.05 12.84 28.37
C GLU A 354 2.76 13.90 27.52
N GLU A 355 3.81 13.56 26.76
CA GLU A 355 4.61 14.50 25.96
C GLU A 355 3.85 15.29 24.88
N HIS A 356 2.72 14.76 24.40
CA HIS A 356 1.91 15.40 23.35
C HIS A 356 0.52 15.80 23.82
N ARG A 357 0.28 15.84 25.14
CA ARG A 357 -0.99 16.34 25.63
C ARG A 357 -1.12 17.84 25.35
N PRO A 358 -2.34 18.30 25.00
CA PRO A 358 -2.58 19.73 24.90
C PRO A 358 -2.29 20.39 26.26
N LEU A 359 -1.56 21.51 26.23
CA LEU A 359 -1.25 22.34 27.41
C LEU A 359 -2.49 22.77 28.21
N TYR A 360 -3.65 22.75 27.56
CA TYR A 360 -4.94 23.06 28.17
C TYR A 360 -5.90 21.90 27.91
N GLU A 361 -6.21 21.14 28.95
CA GLU A 361 -7.37 20.27 28.93
C GLU A 361 -8.62 21.16 29.06
N ILE A 362 -9.49 21.14 28.05
CA ILE A 362 -10.81 21.77 28.18
C ILE A 362 -11.58 20.92 29.19
N GLY A 363 -11.46 21.30 30.46
CA GLY A 363 -12.16 20.70 31.59
C GLY A 363 -13.67 20.97 31.53
N GLY A 364 -14.35 20.39 30.56
CA GLY A 364 -15.75 20.05 30.71
C GLY A 364 -15.81 18.72 31.47
N PRO A 365 -16.72 18.53 32.46
CA PRO A 365 -16.92 17.21 33.02
C PRO A 365 -17.22 16.27 31.85
N GLY A 366 -16.31 15.33 31.61
CA GLY A 366 -16.51 14.25 30.64
C GLY A 366 -17.76 13.52 31.06
N HIS A 367 -18.90 13.89 30.47
CA HIS A 367 -20.15 13.21 30.72
C HIS A 367 -20.05 11.87 30.01
N SER A 368 -19.38 10.92 30.65
CA SER A 368 -19.56 9.51 30.32
C SER A 368 -21.07 9.27 30.33
N ILE A 369 -21.62 8.83 29.20
CA ILE A 369 -23.04 8.54 29.05
C ILE A 369 -23.54 7.63 30.19
N ARG A 370 -22.65 6.75 30.71
CA ARG A 370 -22.90 5.92 31.90
C ARG A 370 -23.11 6.75 33.17
N ALA A 371 -22.33 7.80 33.40
CA ALA A 371 -22.49 8.68 34.55
C ALA A 371 -23.79 9.51 34.47
N LEU A 372 -24.16 9.94 33.26
CA LEU A 372 -25.40 10.68 33.01
C LEU A 372 -26.63 9.78 33.19
N LEU A 373 -26.59 8.55 32.69
CA LEU A 373 -27.61 7.52 32.93
C LEU A 373 -27.71 7.18 34.42
N LYS A 374 -26.59 6.98 35.12
CA LYS A 374 -26.60 6.68 36.56
C LYS A 374 -27.22 7.80 37.39
N ARG A 375 -27.00 9.07 37.01
CA ARG A 375 -27.66 10.23 37.62
C ARG A 375 -29.16 10.27 37.32
N LEU A 376 -29.57 9.97 36.08
CA LEU A 376 -30.99 9.89 35.73
C LEU A 376 -31.70 8.78 36.50
N PHE A 377 -31.14 7.57 36.54
CA PHE A 377 -31.70 6.46 37.30
C PHE A 377 -31.72 6.70 38.81
N ALA A 378 -30.70 7.36 39.37
CA ALA A 378 -30.71 7.77 40.77
C ALA A 378 -31.80 8.81 41.06
N LYS A 379 -32.02 9.76 40.13
CA LYS A 379 -33.06 10.79 40.27
C LYS A 379 -34.47 10.22 40.13
N THR A 380 -34.68 9.24 39.25
CA THR A 380 -35.96 8.52 39.16
C THR A 380 -36.24 7.73 40.42
N LYS A 381 -35.25 6.96 40.91
CA LYS A 381 -35.39 6.17 42.14
C LYS A 381 -35.70 7.02 43.37
N GLN A 382 -35.16 8.24 43.42
CA GLN A 382 -35.45 9.19 44.51
C GLN A 382 -36.84 9.80 44.39
N ARG A 383 -37.30 10.12 43.16
CA ARG A 383 -38.67 10.57 42.92
C ARG A 383 -39.71 9.51 43.28
N ASP A 384 -39.44 8.25 42.94
CA ASP A 384 -40.32 7.13 43.26
C ASP A 384 -40.37 6.84 44.79
N ALA A 385 -39.28 7.12 45.52
CA ALA A 385 -39.24 7.00 46.97
C ALA A 385 -40.00 8.15 47.68
N ASP A 386 -39.93 9.36 47.12
CA ASP A 386 -40.65 10.52 47.64
C ASP A 386 -42.16 10.43 47.34
N GLU A 387 -42.57 9.81 46.23
CA GLU A 387 -43.99 9.55 45.91
C GLU A 387 -44.60 8.39 46.74
N ALA A 388 -43.79 7.46 47.25
CA ALA A 388 -44.25 6.35 48.09
C ALA A 388 -44.37 6.69 49.59
N THR A 389 -43.97 7.91 49.98
CA THR A 389 -44.01 8.40 51.37
C THR A 389 -45.08 9.47 51.62
N VAL A 390 -45.94 9.72 50.62
CA VAL A 390 -47.19 10.50 50.70
C VAL A 390 -48.37 9.56 50.58
#